data_AF-A0A0C3B3H7-F1
#
_entry.id   AF-A0A0C3B3H7-F1
#
_cell.length_a   1.000
_cell.length_b   1.000
_cell.length_c   1.000
_cell.angle_alpha   90.00
_cell.angle_beta   90.00
_cell.angle_gamma   90.00
#
_symmetry.space_group_name_H-M   'P 1'
#
loop_
_entity.id
_entity.type
_entity.pdbx_description
1 polymer ?
#
loop_
_entity_poly.entity_id
_entity_poly.type
_entity_poly.pdbx_seq_one_letter_code
_entity_poly.pdbx_strand_id
1 'polypeptide(L)' 'ERCPPEILHHIFALACKDGGSTARSLSLVSRTISKKSTYSRLHSVACHGADQILSFARILDTRPPHLRVMRHLF' A
#
# COMPACT_ATOMS: atom_id res chain seq x y z
N GLU A 1 -19.32 8.24 1.23
CA GLU A 1 -18.55 8.11 -0.02
C GLU A 1 -18.54 9.40 -0.85
N ARG A 2 -18.19 10.56 -0.26
CA ARG A 2 -18.24 11.87 -0.95
C ARG A 2 -16.87 12.52 -1.19
N CYS A 3 -15.79 11.88 -0.72
CA CYS A 3 -14.45 12.44 -0.87
C CYS A 3 -13.89 12.07 -2.25
N PRO A 4 -13.43 13.06 -3.04
CA PRO A 4 -12.80 12.83 -4.33
C PRO A 4 -11.62 11.85 -4.21
N PRO A 5 -11.39 10.99 -5.23
CA PRO A 5 -10.27 10.04 -5.22
C PRO A 5 -8.91 10.69 -4.98
N GLU A 6 -8.67 11.88 -5.52
CA GLU A 6 -7.42 12.62 -5.44
C GLU A 6 -7.11 13.01 -3.98
N ILE A 7 -8.12 13.47 -3.26
CA ILE A 7 -8.00 13.84 -1.84
C ILE A 7 -7.74 12.60 -1.00
N LEU A 8 -8.44 11.49 -1.27
CA LEU A 8 -8.17 10.23 -0.59
C LEU A 8 -6.76 9.70 -0.87
N HIS A 9 -6.29 9.78 -2.12
CA HIS A 9 -4.91 9.42 -2.45
C HIS A 9 -3.90 10.28 -1.70
N HIS A 10 -4.13 11.59 -1.57
CA HIS A 10 -3.27 12.45 -0.76
C HIS A 10 -3.27 12.07 0.71
N ILE A 11 -4.44 11.84 1.31
CA ILE A 11 -4.56 11.39 2.70
C ILE A 11 -3.81 10.07 2.88
N PHE A 12 -4.02 9.10 1.99
CA PHE A 12 -3.37 7.79 2.08
C PHE A 12 -1.86 7.89 1.89
N ALA A 13 -1.36 8.74 0.99
CA ALA A 13 0.07 8.95 0.79
C ALA A 13 0.75 9.56 2.04
N LEU A 14 0.03 10.38 2.81
CA LEU A 14 0.54 10.94 4.06
C LEU A 14 0.46 9.95 5.22
N ALA A 15 -0.62 9.17 5.31
CA ALA A 15 -0.87 8.24 6.41
C ALA A 15 -0.09 6.92 6.28
N CYS A 16 0.11 6.41 5.06
CA CYS A 16 0.74 5.11 4.81
C CYS A 16 2.28 5.18 4.79
N LYS A 17 2.89 5.59 5.91
CA LYS A 17 4.35 5.70 6.09
C LYS A 17 4.93 4.74 7.14
N ASP A 18 4.14 3.77 7.56
CA ASP A 18 4.34 2.94 8.75
C ASP A 18 4.61 1.46 8.40
N GLY A 19 5.46 1.22 7.40
CA GLY A 19 5.83 -0.15 6.98
C GLY A 19 4.68 -0.95 6.35
N GLY A 20 3.56 -0.28 6.04
CA GLY A 20 2.40 -0.87 5.36
C GLY A 20 1.24 -1.23 6.30
N SER A 21 1.36 -0.99 7.61
CA SER A 21 0.29 -1.26 8.58
C SER A 21 -0.98 -0.45 8.30
N THR A 22 -0.86 0.87 8.13
CA THR A 22 -2.00 1.75 7.84
C THR A 22 -2.64 1.38 6.50
N ALA A 23 -1.85 1.10 5.47
CA ALA A 23 -2.40 0.71 4.16
C ALA A 23 -3.17 -0.62 4.23
N ARG A 24 -2.71 -1.56 5.06
CA ARG A 24 -3.43 -2.81 5.35
C ARG A 24 -4.74 -2.54 6.08
N SER A 25 -4.74 -1.74 7.13
CA SER A 25 -5.95 -1.36 7.87
C SER A 25 -6.99 -0.72 6.97
N LEU A 26 -6.59 0.23 6.10
CA LEU A 26 -7.47 0.84 5.10
C LEU A 26 -8.11 -0.20 4.17
N SER A 27 -7.34 -1.21 3.75
CA SER A 27 -7.85 -2.25 2.85
C SER A 27 -8.95 -3.13 3.45
N LEU A 28 -9.09 -3.12 4.78
CA LEU A 28 -10.08 -3.90 5.53
C LEU A 28 -11.33 -3.11 5.91
N VAL A 29 -11.34 -1.77 5.74
CA VAL A 29 -12.48 -0.91 6.14
C VAL A 29 -13.73 -1.18 5.30
N SER A 30 -13.58 -1.20 3.98
CA SER A 30 -14.68 -1.46 3.04
C SER A 30 -14.16 -1.79 1.65
N ARG A 31 -15.01 -2.35 0.77
CA ARG A 31 -14.65 -2.62 -0.63
C ARG A 31 -14.23 -1.33 -1.36
N THR A 32 -14.91 -0.21 -1.11
CA THR A 32 -14.59 1.09 -1.71
C THR A 32 -13.23 1.60 -1.25
N ILE A 33 -12.96 1.59 0.06
CA ILE A 33 -11.67 2.06 0.60
C ILE A 33 -10.53 1.13 0.17
N SER A 34 -10.77 -0.18 0.12
CA SER A 34 -9.80 -1.17 -0.35
C SER A 34 -9.33 -0.92 -1.78
N LYS A 35 -10.27 -0.62 -2.69
CA LYS A 35 -9.93 -0.24 -4.06
C LYS A 35 -9.12 1.07 -4.10
N LYS A 36 -9.56 2.09 -3.35
CA LYS A 36 -8.88 3.41 -3.34
C LYS A 36 -7.51 3.39 -2.66
N SER A 37 -7.29 2.54 -1.66
CA SER A 37 -5.99 2.42 -0.97
C SER A 37 -4.99 1.53 -1.70
N THR A 38 -5.39 0.90 -2.82
CA THR A 38 -4.52 0.00 -3.58
C THR A 38 -3.23 0.69 -4.04
N TYR A 39 -3.30 1.98 -4.42
CA TYR A 39 -2.14 2.75 -4.85
C TYR A 39 -1.13 3.00 -3.71
N SER A 40 -1.58 3.13 -2.47
CA SER A 40 -0.72 3.36 -1.31
C SER A 40 -0.21 2.08 -0.63
N ARG A 41 -0.69 0.90 -1.03
CA ARG A 41 -0.34 -0.39 -0.38
C ARG A 41 1.15 -0.72 -0.39
N LEU A 42 1.90 -0.24 -1.39
CA LEU A 42 3.35 -0.50 -1.49
C LEU A 42 4.20 0.73 -1.25
N HIS A 43 3.59 1.90 -0.97
CA HIS A 43 4.36 3.12 -0.73
C HIS A 43 5.30 2.99 0.48
N SER A 44 4.88 2.25 1.51
CA SER A 44 5.72 1.92 2.65
C SER A 44 5.64 0.43 2.94
N VAL A 45 6.79 -0.23 2.97
CA VAL A 45 6.91 -1.66 3.27
C VAL A 45 8.08 -1.83 4.24
N ALA A 46 7.85 -2.57 5.32
CA ALA A 46 8.91 -3.04 6.20
C ALA A 46 9.07 -4.55 6.01
N CYS A 47 10.29 -5.01 5.74
CA CYS A 47 10.61 -6.42 5.55
C CYS A 47 11.71 -6.85 6.53
N HIS A 48 11.36 -7.73 7.47
CA HIS A 48 12.27 -8.24 8.48
C HIS A 48 12.71 -9.65 8.12
N GLY A 49 13.96 -9.78 7.66
CA GLY A 49 14.58 -11.07 7.33
C GLY A 49 14.28 -11.58 5.91
N ALA A 50 15.00 -12.65 5.53
CA ALA A 50 15.00 -13.18 4.17
C ALA A 50 13.62 -13.68 3.71
N ASP A 51 12.85 -14.33 4.59
CA ASP A 51 11.55 -14.88 4.25
C ASP A 51 10.54 -13.80 3.84
N GLN A 52 10.55 -12.66 4.56
CA GLN A 52 9.67 -11.54 4.24
C GLN A 52 10.07 -10.89 2.91
N ILE A 53 11.37 -10.73 2.66
CA ILE A 53 11.89 -10.21 1.39
C ILE A 53 11.49 -11.09 0.22
N LEU A 54 11.65 -12.41 0.33
CA LEU A 54 11.29 -13.36 -0.71
C LEU A 54 9.77 -13.39 -0.97
N SER A 55 8.97 -13.37 0.09
CA SER A 55 7.51 -13.26 -0.03
C SER A 55 7.11 -11.96 -0.73
N PHE A 56 7.75 -10.85 -0.34
CA PHE A 56 7.50 -9.55 -0.93
C PHE A 56 7.87 -9.49 -2.42
N ALA A 57 9.00 -10.08 -2.81
CA ALA A 57 9.40 -10.20 -4.21
C ALA A 57 8.32 -10.92 -5.05
N ARG A 58 7.78 -12.05 -4.56
CA ARG A 58 6.68 -12.76 -5.23
C ARG A 58 5.42 -11.89 -5.37
N ILE A 59 5.11 -11.07 -4.37
CA ILE A 59 3.97 -10.12 -4.45
C ILE A 59 4.22 -9.10 -5.56
N LEU A 60 5.44 -8.57 -5.69
CA LEU A 60 5.78 -7.63 -6.75
C LEU A 60 5.60 -8.26 -8.13
N ASP A 61 6.03 -9.50 -8.34
CA ASP A 61 5.93 -10.18 -9.64
C ASP A 61 4.49 -10.30 -10.14
N THR A 62 3.54 -10.52 -9.23
CA THR A 62 2.11 -10.63 -9.57
C THR A 62 1.40 -9.31 -9.85
N ARG A 63 2.02 -8.16 -9.53
CA ARG A 63 1.37 -6.84 -9.66
C ARG A 63 1.78 -6.15 -10.96
N PRO A 64 0.91 -5.35 -11.59
CA PRO A 64 1.29 -4.55 -12.74
C PRO A 64 2.29 -3.44 -12.34
N PRO A 65 3.23 -3.04 -13.23
CA PRO A 65 4.30 -2.09 -12.90
C PRO A 65 3.85 -0.77 -12.27
N HIS A 66 2.73 -0.21 -12.73
CA HIS A 66 2.19 1.05 -12.23
C HIS A 66 1.67 1.00 -10.78
N LEU A 67 1.51 -0.20 -10.20
CA LEU A 67 1.15 -0.41 -8.79
C LEU A 67 2.34 -0.80 -7.92
N ARG A 68 3.55 -0.96 -8.50
CA ARG A 68 4.79 -1.29 -7.78
C ARG A 68 5.54 -0.04 -7.33
N VAL A 69 4.83 1.01 -6.93
CA VAL A 69 5.45 2.25 -6.47
C VAL A 69 5.83 2.09 -5.01
N MET A 70 7.14 2.13 -4.71
CA MET A 70 7.67 2.14 -3.35
C MET A 70 8.33 3.48 -3.07
N ARG A 71 8.04 4.06 -1.90
CA ARG A 71 8.63 5.33 -1.45
C ARG A 71 9.51 5.14 -0.23
N HIS A 72 9.16 4.17 0.62
CA HIS A 72 9.85 3.86 1.85
C HIS A 72 9.99 2.33 1.99
N LEU A 73 11.23 1.87 2.07
CA LEU A 73 11.58 0.48 2.35
C LEU A 73 12.42 0.46 3.62
N PHE A 74 11.97 -0.29 4.63
CA PHE A 74 12.61 -0.41 5.94
C PHE A 74 12.97 -1.86 6.24
#